data_AF-A0A1G2FM61-F1
#
_entry.id   AF-A0A1G2FM61-F1
#
_cell.length_a   1.000
_cell.length_b   1.000
_cell.length_c   1.000
_cell.angle_alpha   90.00
_cell.angle_beta   90.00
_cell.angle_gamma   90.00
#
_symmetry.space_group_name_H-M   'P 1'
#
loop_
_entity.id
_entity.type
_entity.pdbx_description
1 polymer ?
#
loop_
_entity_poly.entity_id
_entity_poly.type
_entity_poly.pdbx_seq_one_letter_code
_entity_poly.pdbx_strand_id
1 'polypeptide(L)' 'MADELNQGRAHGYPLDYDDNGYNGMKYLKNDLDNSEARVFFDQARRRGYAEFEDDNDRQYTMSYKNGKYTVTRR' A
#
# COMPACT_ATOMS: atom_id res chain seq x y z
N MET A 1 21.91 1.42 -0.31
CA MET A 1 21.27 2.76 -0.21
C MET A 1 19.85 2.50 0.26
N ALA A 2 19.27 3.32 1.14
CA ALA A 2 17.86 3.17 1.45
C ALA A 2 17.08 3.54 0.18
N ASP A 3 16.17 2.68 -0.26
CA ASP A 3 15.34 2.96 -1.44
C ASP A 3 14.57 4.27 -1.19
N GLU A 4 14.56 5.15 -2.17
CA GLU A 4 13.84 6.42 -2.08
C GLU A 4 12.34 6.13 -2.06
N LEU A 5 11.65 6.66 -1.04
CA LEU A 5 10.21 6.52 -0.91
C LEU A 5 9.53 7.65 -1.67
N ASN A 6 8.67 7.27 -2.61
CA ASN A 6 7.77 8.14 -3.32
C ASN A 6 6.46 8.30 -2.54
N GLN A 7 5.79 9.45 -2.71
CA GLN A 7 4.51 9.73 -2.07
C GLN A 7 3.34 9.49 -3.03
N GLY A 8 2.29 8.88 -2.52
CA GLY A 8 1.06 8.60 -3.26
C GLY A 8 -0.19 8.83 -2.43
N ARG A 9 -1.34 8.68 -3.08
CA ARG A 9 -2.64 8.69 -2.43
C ARG A 9 -3.55 7.70 -3.13
N ALA A 10 -4.11 6.77 -2.35
CA ALA A 10 -5.16 5.85 -2.78
C ALA A 10 -6.42 6.21 -2.00
N HIS A 11 -7.51 6.58 -2.71
CA HIS A 11 -8.81 6.78 -2.09
C HIS A 11 -8.86 7.73 -0.87
N GLY A 12 -7.99 8.75 -0.87
CA GLY A 12 -7.87 9.73 0.23
C GLY A 12 -6.82 9.38 1.29
N TYR A 13 -6.30 8.16 1.30
CA TYR A 13 -5.25 7.72 2.21
C TYR A 13 -3.87 8.07 1.65
N PRO A 14 -3.08 8.92 2.34
CA PRO A 14 -1.68 9.14 1.97
C PRO A 14 -0.86 7.88 2.29
N LEU A 15 0.04 7.52 1.38
CA LEU A 15 0.93 6.38 1.56
C LEU A 15 2.25 6.62 0.83
N ASP A 16 3.31 6.04 1.38
CA ASP A 16 4.64 6.02 0.78
C ASP A 16 4.86 4.69 0.05
N TYR A 17 5.71 4.65 -0.98
CA TYR A 17 6.06 3.42 -1.69
C TYR A 17 7.45 3.52 -2.31
N ASP A 18 8.17 2.39 -2.38
CA ASP A 18 9.41 2.29 -3.16
C ASP A 18 9.13 2.02 -4.65
N ASP A 19 10.16 2.01 -5.49
CA ASP A 19 10.00 1.74 -6.93
C ASP A 19 9.29 0.40 -7.22
N ASN A 20 9.50 -0.63 -6.39
CA ASN A 20 8.86 -1.93 -6.53
C ASN A 20 7.40 -1.92 -6.04
N GLY A 21 7.06 -1.04 -5.10
CA GLY A 21 5.74 -0.82 -4.52
C GLY A 21 4.82 0.05 -5.38
N TYR A 22 5.34 0.71 -6.42
CA TYR A 22 4.54 1.57 -7.32
C TYR A 22 3.30 0.87 -7.87
N ASN A 23 3.44 -0.38 -8.32
CA ASN A 23 2.31 -1.15 -8.85
C ASN A 23 1.29 -1.50 -7.77
N GLY A 24 1.73 -1.81 -6.54
CA GLY A 24 0.83 -2.04 -5.41
C GLY A 24 0.05 -0.78 -5.02
N MET A 25 0.71 0.38 -5.02
CA MET A 25 0.04 1.68 -4.85
C MET A 25 -1.00 1.93 -5.96
N LYS A 26 -0.62 1.66 -7.21
CA LYS A 26 -1.50 1.84 -8.37
C LYS A 26 -2.74 0.94 -8.27
N TYR A 27 -2.56 -0.31 -7.86
CA TYR A 27 -3.63 -1.28 -7.64
C TYR A 27 -4.64 -0.77 -6.59
N LEU A 28 -4.14 -0.39 -5.41
CA LEU A 28 -4.97 0.18 -4.35
C LEU A 28 -5.72 1.44 -4.77
N LYS A 29 -5.16 2.23 -5.71
CA LYS A 29 -5.74 3.50 -6.16
C LYS A 29 -6.76 3.35 -7.27
N ASN A 30 -6.47 2.52 -8.27
CA ASN A 30 -7.19 2.51 -9.55
C ASN A 30 -8.01 1.24 -9.77
N ASP A 31 -7.57 0.11 -9.21
CA ASP A 31 -8.15 -1.20 -9.53
C ASP A 31 -9.15 -1.63 -8.43
N LEU A 32 -8.86 -1.28 -7.18
CA LEU A 32 -9.81 -1.44 -6.07
C LEU A 32 -10.73 -0.25 -5.93
N ASP A 33 -11.95 -0.50 -5.48
CA ASP A 33 -12.82 0.56 -5.00
C ASP A 33 -12.39 1.08 -3.61
N ASN A 34 -13.01 2.18 -3.16
CA ASN A 34 -12.69 2.79 -1.88
C ASN A 34 -12.91 1.82 -0.70
N SER A 35 -13.97 1.03 -0.75
CA SER A 35 -14.38 0.13 0.34
C SER A 35 -13.46 -1.09 0.45
N GLU A 36 -13.02 -1.62 -0.69
CA GLU A 36 -12.05 -2.71 -0.79
C GLU A 36 -10.67 -2.24 -0.33
N ALA A 37 -10.18 -1.12 -0.87
CA ALA A 37 -8.89 -0.57 -0.49
C ALA A 37 -8.83 -0.27 1.01
N ARG A 38 -9.92 0.25 1.58
CA ARG A 38 -10.05 0.55 3.01
C ARG A 38 -9.80 -0.66 3.90
N VAL A 39 -10.15 -1.88 3.47
CA VAL A 39 -9.90 -3.11 4.26
C VAL A 39 -8.41 -3.23 4.58
N PHE A 40 -7.53 -2.97 3.60
CA PHE A 40 -6.08 -3.04 3.79
C PHE A 40 -5.56 -1.93 4.70
N PHE A 41 -6.05 -0.70 4.55
CA PHE A 41 -5.66 0.42 5.43
C PHE A 41 -6.10 0.19 6.88
N ASP A 42 -7.34 -0.25 7.09
CA ASP A 42 -7.86 -0.54 8.43
C ASP A 42 -7.12 -1.73 9.07
N GLN A 43 -6.80 -2.76 8.29
CA GLN A 43 -5.98 -3.88 8.76
C GLN A 43 -4.57 -3.43 9.15
N ALA A 44 -3.88 -2.70 8.27
CA ALA A 44 -2.53 -2.21 8.53
C ALA A 44 -2.51 -1.29 9.76
N ARG A 45 -3.48 -0.39 9.90
CA ARG A 45 -3.60 0.49 11.07
C ARG A 45 -3.79 -0.29 12.38
N ARG A 46 -4.53 -1.41 12.34
CA ARG A 46 -4.83 -2.23 13.54
C ARG A 46 -3.70 -3.22 13.89
N ARG A 47 -3.07 -3.81 12.88
CA ARG A 47 -2.11 -4.93 13.05
C ARG A 47 -0.66 -4.54 12.79
N GLY A 48 -0.42 -3.33 12.30
CA GLY A 48 0.88 -2.85 11.82
C GLY A 48 1.16 -3.21 10.36
N TYR A 49 0.39 -4.14 9.76
CA TYR A 49 0.53 -4.50 8.35
C TYR A 49 -0.72 -5.14 7.74
N ALA A 50 -0.80 -5.13 6.41
CA ALA A 50 -1.73 -5.89 5.59
C ALA A 50 -1.00 -6.43 4.35
N GLU A 51 -1.32 -7.66 3.95
CA GLU A 51 -0.78 -8.28 2.74
C GLU A 51 -1.86 -8.29 1.66
N PHE A 52 -1.46 -8.10 0.41
CA PHE A 52 -2.36 -8.14 -0.74
C PHE A 52 -1.60 -8.55 -2.01
N GLU A 53 -2.37 -8.94 -3.02
CA GLU A 53 -1.91 -9.29 -4.35
C GLU A 53 -2.60 -8.37 -5.36
N ASP A 54 -1.95 -8.10 -6.48
CA ASP A 54 -2.59 -7.45 -7.61
C ASP A 54 -2.99 -8.45 -8.70
N ASP A 55 -3.61 -7.96 -9.78
CA ASP A 55 -4.11 -8.80 -10.88
C ASP A 55 -3.00 -9.54 -11.67
N ASN A 56 -1.72 -9.28 -11.37
CA ASN A 56 -0.57 -9.96 -11.97
C ASN A 56 0.15 -10.86 -10.96
N ASP A 57 -0.53 -11.27 -9.89
CA ASP A 57 -0.02 -12.11 -8.80
C ASP A 57 1.22 -11.51 -8.08
N ARG A 58 1.41 -10.18 -8.17
CA ARG A 58 2.52 -9.53 -7.47
C ARG A 58 2.12 -9.32 -6.01
N GLN A 59 2.98 -9.77 -5.12
CA GLN A 59 2.72 -9.73 -3.68
C GLN A 59 3.25 -8.45 -3.04
N TYR A 60 2.43 -7.84 -2.20
CA TYR A 60 2.74 -6.58 -1.51
C TYR A 60 2.45 -6.66 -0.03
N THR A 61 3.15 -5.81 0.72
CA THR A 61 2.85 -5.51 2.12
C THR A 61 2.60 -4.02 2.26
N MET A 62 1.44 -3.67 2.80
CA MET A 62 1.17 -2.35 3.36
C MET A 62 1.53 -2.37 4.84
N SER A 63 2.55 -1.64 5.26
CA SER A 63 2.90 -1.44 6.66
C SER A 63 2.33 -0.13 7.19
N TYR A 64 2.06 -0.06 8.49
CA TYR A 64 1.67 1.17 9.19
C TYR A 64 2.58 1.40 10.39
N LYS A 65 3.39 2.45 10.33
CA LYS A 65 4.34 2.81 11.38
C LYS A 65 4.41 4.33 11.54
N ASN A 66 4.40 4.82 12.78
CA ASN A 66 4.49 6.25 13.10
C ASN A 66 3.48 7.13 12.35
N GLY A 67 2.25 6.64 12.16
CA GLY A 67 1.20 7.39 11.47
C GLY A 67 1.26 7.37 9.94
N LYS A 68 2.20 6.61 9.34
CA LYS A 68 2.40 6.53 7.90
C LYS A 68 2.13 5.13 7.37
N TYR A 69 1.48 5.05 6.22
CA TYR A 69 1.36 3.82 5.44
C TYR A 69 2.53 3.73 4.46
N THR A 70 3.12 2.55 4.33
CA THR A 70 4.17 2.30 3.33
C THR A 70 3.89 0.99 2.61
N VAL A 71 3.86 1.02 1.27
CA VAL A 71 3.68 -0.15 0.41
C VAL A 71 5.02 -0.58 -0.14
N THR A 72 5.37 -1.84 0.11
CA THR A 72 6.60 -2.47 -0.41
C THR A 72 6.25 -3.78 -1.10
N ARG A 73 7.01 -4.15 -2.13
CA ARG A 73 6.87 -5.46 -2.79
C ARG A 73 7.55 -6.55 -1.97
N ARG A 74 6.97 -7.76 -1.97
CA ARG A 74 7.56 -8.98 -1.41
C ARG A 74 8.24 -9.82 -2.48
#